data_AF-B4M592-F1
#
_entry.id   AF-B4M592-F1
#
_cell.length_a   1.000
_cell.length_b   1.000
_cell.length_c   1.000
_cell.angle_alpha   90.00
_cell.angle_beta   90.00
_cell.angle_gamma   90.00
#
_symmetry.space_group_name_H-M   'P 1'
#
loop_
_entity.id
_entity.type
_entity.pdbx_description
1 polymer ?
#
loop_
_entity_poly.entity_id
_entity_poly.type
_entity_poly.pdbx_seq_one_letter_code
_entity_poly.pdbx_strand_id
1 'polypeptide(L)'
;MNLLRASSSGKVDHVLPSKWHEKHPSMARDGGADLSTARSTQIHCVIRVLQDSVDCVKSALLLPKLLRKPSSVAKVLHGTEYQPAIRLVEDYIRRRDIIVKEQRHPLMDHGMIKLIDYFQCHPDICTLFPDYHMTPEDRRLLIAFEQLFGISKHHLQRSAKKEISNEHALHKIYQENEHIKDTIKHLKAYFESQKLKLRWKMAAKGAYLQKCELKLEERKMKNVLRMQNESEACQRQIHENQKNSLEKQKLLEIELEKLRVEYENQTKSNMLVEKSARAERNKLQIQLEAAIKKYDRVIGEKMIEHLDLENELVEKKKLLDAFILTYKEEEKVYNNIVIKREQEDERKRQQAIMLYRMNRAARKIQNYWRAWRKSMLKRRRYQSARYSKLLRTHKKKK
;
A
#
# COMPACT_ATOMS: atom_id res chain seq x y z
N MET A 1 35.52 -18.98 -18.27
CA MET A 1 36.68 -18.92 -19.19
C MET A 1 37.85 -18.36 -18.43
N ASN A 2 38.83 -19.23 -18.18
CA ASN A 2 40.16 -18.90 -17.66
C ASN A 2 40.89 -17.97 -18.63
N LEU A 3 41.76 -17.11 -18.08
CA LEU A 3 43.07 -16.67 -18.63
C LEU A 3 43.65 -15.67 -17.59
N LEU A 4 44.36 -16.20 -16.59
CA LEU A 4 45.82 -16.29 -16.51
C LEU A 4 46.52 -14.92 -16.39
N ARG A 5 46.95 -14.64 -15.16
CA ARG A 5 47.94 -13.62 -14.77
C ARG A 5 49.31 -14.30 -14.69
N ALA A 6 50.25 -13.80 -15.49
CA ALA A 6 51.70 -13.95 -15.40
C ALA A 6 52.26 -12.74 -16.20
N SER A 7 53.40 -12.12 -15.95
CA SER A 7 54.60 -12.51 -15.23
C SER A 7 55.39 -11.24 -14.87
N SER A 8 56.21 -11.41 -13.84
CA SER A 8 57.30 -10.58 -13.32
C SER A 8 58.37 -10.11 -14.32
N SER A 9 59.12 -9.09 -13.85
CA SER A 9 60.59 -8.89 -13.96
C SER A 9 61.22 -8.60 -15.32
N GLY A 10 61.97 -7.49 -15.37
CA GLY A 10 62.94 -7.21 -16.42
C GLY A 10 63.67 -5.89 -16.21
N LYS A 11 64.44 -5.76 -15.12
CA LYS A 11 65.58 -4.82 -15.08
C LYS A 11 66.60 -5.36 -16.08
N VAL A 12 66.99 -4.56 -17.06
CA VAL A 12 68.14 -4.85 -17.92
C VAL A 12 69.10 -3.68 -17.78
N ASP A 13 70.11 -3.92 -16.95
CA ASP A 13 71.34 -3.14 -16.89
C ASP A 13 72.12 -3.39 -18.18
N HIS A 14 72.29 -2.35 -19.01
CA HIS A 14 73.29 -2.38 -20.07
C HIS A 14 74.52 -1.58 -19.63
N VAL A 15 75.46 -2.36 -19.12
CA VAL A 15 76.89 -2.07 -18.98
C VAL A 15 77.45 -1.65 -20.35
N LEU A 16 77.94 -0.41 -20.47
CA LEU A 16 78.75 0.03 -21.60
C LEU A 16 80.24 -0.24 -21.30
N PRO A 17 81.01 -0.87 -22.21
CA PRO A 17 82.39 -1.25 -21.95
C PRO A 17 83.38 -0.09 -21.89
N SER A 18 84.37 -0.31 -21.04
CA SER A 18 85.60 0.43 -20.82
C SER A 18 86.46 0.66 -22.08
N LYS A 19 87.23 1.76 -22.01
CA LYS A 19 88.58 1.95 -22.57
C LYS A 19 88.72 2.04 -24.10
N TRP A 20 88.82 3.28 -24.57
CA TRP A 20 89.77 3.65 -25.61
C TRP A 20 90.75 4.67 -25.02
N HIS A 21 91.87 4.16 -24.52
CA HIS A 21 93.08 4.94 -24.27
C HIS A 21 93.84 5.03 -25.59
N GLU A 22 93.60 6.08 -26.37
CA GLU A 22 94.56 6.49 -27.39
C GLU A 22 95.57 7.45 -26.74
N LYS A 23 96.75 6.90 -26.46
CA LYS A 23 97.96 7.67 -26.19
C LYS A 23 98.29 8.42 -27.48
N HIS A 24 98.01 9.71 -27.53
CA HIS A 24 98.63 10.59 -28.52
C HIS A 24 100.11 10.80 -28.13
N PRO A 25 101.08 10.51 -29.01
CA PRO A 25 102.47 10.83 -28.76
C PRO A 25 102.65 12.35 -28.76
N SER A 26 103.15 12.88 -27.63
CA SER A 26 103.57 14.27 -27.48
C SER A 26 104.83 14.53 -28.31
N MET A 27 104.66 14.89 -29.57
CA MET A 27 105.71 15.41 -30.44
C MET A 27 105.18 16.68 -31.14
N ALA A 28 105.00 17.74 -30.35
CA ALA A 28 105.06 19.12 -30.83
C ALA A 28 106.34 19.70 -30.20
N ARG A 29 107.49 19.64 -30.88
CA ARG A 29 107.95 20.70 -31.81
C ARG A 29 107.48 22.07 -31.33
N ASP A 30 108.41 22.76 -30.67
CA ASP A 30 108.38 24.15 -30.23
C ASP A 30 107.95 25.15 -31.34
N GLY A 31 107.91 24.74 -32.61
CA GLY A 31 107.39 25.55 -33.72
C GLY A 31 105.86 25.71 -33.78
N GLY A 32 105.08 24.97 -32.99
CA GLY A 32 103.60 25.08 -32.98
C GLY A 32 103.06 26.32 -32.26
N ALA A 33 103.78 26.81 -31.25
CA ALA A 33 103.41 28.00 -30.50
C ALA A 33 103.61 29.28 -31.33
N ASP A 34 104.70 29.36 -32.09
CA ASP A 34 104.99 30.49 -32.99
C ASP A 34 103.99 30.58 -34.14
N LEU A 35 103.61 29.45 -34.74
CA LEU A 35 102.58 29.41 -35.80
C LEU A 35 101.17 29.74 -35.27
N SER A 36 100.80 29.28 -34.08
CA SER A 36 99.52 29.60 -33.45
C SER A 36 99.44 31.07 -33.03
N THR A 37 100.54 31.61 -32.51
CA THR A 37 100.65 33.02 -32.12
C THR A 37 100.66 33.92 -33.35
N ALA A 38 101.42 33.58 -34.40
CA ALA A 38 101.41 34.28 -35.67
C ALA A 38 100.03 34.27 -36.34
N ARG A 39 99.32 33.12 -36.34
CA ARG A 39 97.94 33.01 -36.83
C ARG A 39 96.99 33.88 -36.02
N SER A 40 97.12 33.90 -34.69
CA SER A 40 96.30 34.74 -33.82
C SER A 40 96.51 36.23 -34.13
N THR A 41 97.77 36.65 -34.30
CA THR A 41 98.13 38.02 -34.69
C THR A 41 97.58 38.38 -36.07
N GLN A 42 97.69 37.49 -37.06
CA GLN A 42 97.12 37.69 -38.39
C GLN A 42 95.59 37.82 -38.35
N ILE A 43 94.90 36.94 -37.63
CA ILE A 43 93.46 37.02 -37.43
C ILE A 43 93.07 38.35 -36.76
N HIS A 44 93.84 38.79 -35.75
CA HIS A 44 93.59 40.05 -35.08
C HIS A 44 93.78 41.25 -36.03
N CYS A 45 94.83 41.26 -36.86
CA CYS A 45 95.03 42.27 -37.88
C CYS A 45 93.89 42.31 -38.91
N VAL A 46 93.42 41.15 -39.38
CA VAL A 46 92.30 41.07 -40.33
C VAL A 46 90.99 41.54 -39.69
N ILE A 47 90.71 41.14 -38.45
CA ILE A 47 89.53 41.61 -37.71
C ILE A 47 89.59 43.13 -37.52
N ARG A 48 90.77 43.68 -37.22
CA ARG A 48 90.94 45.14 -37.10
C ARG A 48 90.65 45.84 -38.42
N VAL A 49 91.21 45.39 -39.54
CA VAL A 49 90.93 45.96 -40.86
C VAL A 49 89.44 45.88 -41.23
N LEU A 50 88.77 44.78 -40.89
CA LEU A 50 87.33 44.65 -41.12
C LEU A 50 86.51 45.58 -40.23
N GLN A 51 86.93 45.79 -38.97
CA GLN A 51 86.31 46.77 -38.08
C GLN A 51 86.50 48.20 -38.62
N ASP A 52 87.73 48.54 -39.01
CA ASP A 52 88.08 49.83 -39.62
C ASP A 52 87.24 50.06 -40.89
N SER A 53 86.94 49.02 -41.67
CA SER A 53 86.08 49.12 -42.85
C SER A 53 84.62 49.46 -42.51
N VAL A 54 84.08 48.88 -41.44
CA VAL A 54 82.73 49.19 -40.94
C VAL A 54 82.68 50.64 -40.47
N ASP A 55 83.73 51.08 -39.76
CA ASP A 55 83.81 52.43 -39.20
C ASP A 55 84.05 53.49 -40.31
N CYS A 56 84.81 53.17 -41.35
CA CYS A 56 84.93 53.98 -42.56
C CYS A 56 83.59 54.13 -43.29
N VAL A 57 82.79 53.07 -43.40
CA VAL A 57 81.44 53.13 -44.00
C VAL A 57 80.52 53.98 -43.14
N LYS A 58 80.60 53.88 -41.80
CA LYS A 58 79.86 54.75 -40.87
C LYS A 58 80.24 56.22 -41.07
N SER A 59 81.53 56.55 -41.08
CA SER A 59 82.04 57.91 -41.30
C SER A 59 81.64 58.45 -42.68
N ALA A 60 81.73 57.64 -43.74
CA ALA A 60 81.37 58.03 -45.11
C ALA A 60 79.87 58.32 -45.28
N LEU A 61 79.00 57.60 -44.56
CA LEU A 61 77.54 57.82 -44.61
C LEU A 61 77.10 59.00 -43.73
N LEU A 62 77.84 59.32 -42.67
CA LEU A 62 77.54 60.40 -41.75
C LEU A 62 78.08 61.76 -42.24
N LEU A 63 79.27 61.79 -42.85
CA LEU A 63 79.98 63.00 -43.26
C LEU A 63 79.16 63.91 -44.21
N PRO A 64 78.52 63.44 -45.30
CA PRO A 64 77.69 64.28 -46.16
C PRO A 64 76.51 64.94 -45.41
N LYS A 65 76.01 64.31 -44.35
CA LYS A 65 74.89 64.82 -43.56
C LYS A 65 75.34 65.87 -42.55
N LEU A 66 76.52 65.68 -41.94
CA LEU A 66 77.16 66.68 -41.10
C LEU A 66 77.44 67.97 -41.88
N LEU A 67 77.93 67.84 -43.12
CA LEU A 67 78.23 68.98 -44.00
C LEU A 67 76.98 69.75 -44.46
N ARG A 68 75.78 69.18 -44.30
CA ARG A 68 74.51 69.84 -44.60
C ARG A 68 74.10 70.86 -43.53
N LYS A 69 74.59 70.72 -42.28
CA LYS A 69 74.27 71.61 -41.14
C LYS A 69 75.54 71.97 -40.34
N PRO A 70 76.44 72.78 -40.92
CA PRO A 70 77.77 73.01 -40.37
C PRO A 70 77.79 73.76 -39.02
N SER A 71 76.80 74.62 -38.77
CA SER A 71 76.67 75.33 -37.49
C SER A 71 76.37 74.40 -36.31
N SER A 72 75.78 73.23 -36.56
CA SER A 72 75.56 72.22 -35.52
C SER A 72 76.83 71.40 -35.26
N VAL A 73 77.61 71.11 -36.31
CA VAL A 73 78.92 70.45 -36.22
C VAL A 73 79.89 71.31 -35.43
N ALA A 74 79.95 72.61 -35.73
CA ALA A 74 80.80 73.55 -34.99
C ALA A 74 80.44 73.63 -33.50
N LYS A 75 79.15 73.54 -33.13
CA LYS A 75 78.72 73.55 -31.72
C LYS A 75 79.08 72.28 -30.96
N VAL A 76 78.94 71.12 -31.60
CA VAL A 76 79.21 69.81 -30.97
C VAL A 76 80.71 69.55 -30.85
N LEU A 77 81.52 70.00 -31.81
CA LEU A 77 82.96 69.78 -31.81
C LEU A 77 83.75 70.86 -31.04
N HIS A 78 83.12 71.96 -30.64
CA HIS A 78 83.79 73.03 -29.89
C HIS A 78 84.17 72.56 -28.49
N GLY A 79 85.45 72.68 -28.12
CA GLY A 79 85.97 72.22 -26.84
C GLY A 79 86.27 70.71 -26.78
N THR A 80 86.18 69.99 -27.90
CA THR A 80 86.61 68.58 -28.01
C THR A 80 87.97 68.46 -28.69
N GLU A 81 88.62 67.29 -28.57
CA GLU A 81 89.88 66.96 -29.25
C GLU A 81 89.78 67.07 -30.79
N TYR A 82 88.55 67.07 -31.32
CA TYR A 82 88.22 67.13 -32.74
C TYR A 82 87.93 68.55 -33.25
N GLN A 83 88.23 69.59 -32.46
CA GLN A 83 88.12 70.99 -32.86
C GLN A 83 88.81 71.32 -34.21
N PRO A 84 89.96 70.71 -34.60
CA PRO A 84 90.56 70.93 -35.92
C PRO A 84 89.63 70.59 -37.10
N ALA A 85 88.67 69.68 -36.92
CA ALA A 85 87.67 69.35 -37.92
C ALA A 85 86.77 70.54 -38.29
N ILE A 86 86.52 71.45 -37.35
CA ILE A 86 85.68 72.64 -37.58
C ILE A 86 86.29 73.51 -38.68
N ARG A 87 87.61 73.73 -38.62
CA ARG A 87 88.34 74.48 -39.66
C ARG A 87 88.24 73.80 -41.02
N LEU A 88 88.40 72.47 -41.06
CA LEU A 88 88.29 71.70 -42.30
C LEU A 88 86.87 71.76 -42.90
N VAL A 89 85.84 71.74 -42.07
CA VAL A 89 84.44 71.88 -42.48
C VAL A 89 84.15 73.30 -42.99
N GLU A 90 84.60 74.34 -42.29
CA GLU A 90 84.47 75.74 -42.69
C GLU A 90 85.19 76.04 -44.01
N ASP A 91 86.42 75.54 -44.16
CA ASP A 91 87.22 75.67 -45.38
C ASP A 91 86.57 74.94 -46.55
N TYR A 92 85.92 73.80 -46.32
CA TYR A 92 85.13 73.14 -47.35
C TYR A 92 83.91 73.98 -47.75
N ILE A 93 83.14 74.52 -46.80
CA ILE A 93 81.93 75.29 -47.11
C ILE A 93 82.25 76.55 -47.91
N ARG A 94 83.34 77.25 -47.58
CA ARG A 94 83.81 78.41 -48.34
C ARG A 94 84.17 78.05 -49.78
N ARG A 95 84.72 76.85 -49.99
CA ARG A 95 85.12 76.36 -51.32
C ARG A 95 83.98 75.64 -52.06
N ARG A 96 82.95 75.19 -51.36
CA ARG A 96 81.82 74.41 -51.91
C ARG A 96 81.19 75.12 -53.10
N ASP A 97 80.96 76.42 -52.99
CA ASP A 97 80.29 77.20 -54.04
C ASP A 97 81.21 77.39 -55.29
N ILE A 98 82.53 77.30 -55.11
CA ILE A 98 83.53 77.30 -56.20
C ILE A 98 83.61 75.91 -56.84
N ILE A 99 83.67 74.85 -56.02
CA ILE A 99 83.73 73.44 -56.45
C ILE A 99 82.51 73.07 -57.30
N VAL A 100 81.32 73.52 -56.89
CA VAL A 100 80.06 73.26 -57.61
C VAL A 100 79.98 74.05 -58.91
N LYS A 101 80.46 75.31 -58.94
CA LYS A 101 80.50 76.13 -60.16
C LYS A 101 81.46 75.60 -61.21
N GLU A 102 82.62 75.08 -60.79
CA GLU A 102 83.67 74.60 -61.69
C GLU A 102 83.58 73.10 -62.02
N GLN A 103 82.56 72.40 -61.52
CA GLN A 103 82.36 70.95 -61.69
C GLN A 103 83.62 70.11 -61.43
N ARG A 104 84.44 70.50 -60.44
CA ARG A 104 85.66 69.75 -60.12
C ARG A 104 85.31 68.36 -59.59
N HIS A 105 86.04 67.34 -60.05
CA HIS A 105 85.84 65.99 -59.55
C HIS A 105 86.13 65.94 -58.02
N PRO A 106 85.27 65.30 -57.19
CA PRO A 106 85.42 65.29 -55.72
C PRO A 106 86.78 64.77 -55.23
N LEU A 107 87.41 63.88 -55.99
CA LEU A 107 88.75 63.30 -55.72
C LEU A 107 89.92 64.16 -56.22
N MET A 108 89.66 65.31 -56.85
CA MET A 108 90.69 66.25 -57.31
C MET A 108 90.79 67.47 -56.37
N ASP A 109 89.88 67.61 -55.40
CA ASP A 109 89.98 68.62 -54.35
C ASP A 109 90.75 68.07 -53.15
N HIS A 110 91.98 68.56 -53.00
CA HIS A 110 92.84 68.25 -51.86
C HIS A 110 92.19 68.60 -50.50
N GLY A 111 91.26 69.56 -50.49
CA GLY A 111 90.46 69.88 -49.31
C GLY A 111 89.47 68.81 -48.91
N MET A 112 88.79 68.24 -49.90
CA MET A 112 87.82 67.17 -49.68
C MET A 112 88.48 65.89 -49.20
N ILE A 113 89.62 65.56 -49.79
CA ILE A 113 90.42 64.41 -49.36
C ILE A 113 90.86 64.58 -47.91
N LYS A 114 91.45 65.73 -47.54
CA LYS A 114 91.85 66.03 -46.16
C LYS A 114 90.70 65.93 -45.15
N LEU A 115 89.50 66.35 -45.55
CA LEU A 115 88.32 66.24 -44.70
C LEU A 115 87.89 64.78 -44.53
N ILE A 116 87.80 64.03 -45.63
CA ILE A 116 87.41 62.61 -45.61
C ILE A 116 88.43 61.81 -44.78
N ASP A 117 89.72 62.00 -45.02
CA ASP A 117 90.81 61.34 -44.29
C ASP A 117 90.75 61.63 -42.80
N TYR A 118 90.46 62.88 -42.40
CA TYR A 118 90.37 63.24 -40.99
C TYR A 118 89.22 62.52 -40.27
N PHE A 119 88.04 62.41 -40.89
CA PHE A 119 86.87 61.71 -40.34
C PHE A 119 86.99 60.17 -40.43
N GLN A 120 87.80 59.65 -41.34
CA GLN A 120 88.10 58.20 -41.42
C GLN A 120 89.16 57.77 -40.40
N CYS A 121 90.18 58.60 -40.15
CA CYS A 121 91.22 58.33 -39.14
C CYS A 121 90.72 58.48 -37.68
N HIS A 122 89.57 59.13 -37.47
CA HIS A 122 88.98 59.34 -36.15
C HIS A 122 87.49 58.91 -36.17
N PRO A 123 87.20 57.60 -36.25
CA PRO A 123 85.84 57.10 -36.37
C PRO A 123 84.97 57.42 -35.14
N ASP A 124 85.59 57.61 -33.98
CA ASP A 124 84.93 57.96 -32.72
C ASP A 124 84.21 59.32 -32.79
N ILE A 125 84.62 60.21 -33.70
CA ILE A 125 83.91 61.47 -33.98
C ILE A 125 82.44 61.22 -34.28
N CYS A 126 82.12 60.13 -34.98
CA CYS A 126 80.76 59.79 -35.36
C CYS A 126 79.86 59.48 -34.16
N THR A 127 80.43 59.07 -33.02
CA THR A 127 79.67 58.77 -31.79
C THR A 127 79.14 60.04 -31.11
N LEU A 128 79.76 61.20 -31.37
CA LEU A 128 79.37 62.51 -30.85
C LEU A 128 78.12 63.09 -31.53
N PHE A 129 77.62 62.43 -32.59
CA PHE A 129 76.48 62.89 -33.38
C PHE A 129 75.30 61.89 -33.35
N PRO A 130 74.70 61.59 -32.18
CA PRO A 130 73.60 60.62 -32.06
C PRO A 130 72.29 61.10 -32.72
N ASP A 131 72.10 62.42 -32.85
CA ASP A 131 70.87 63.04 -33.37
C ASP A 131 70.75 63.01 -34.91
N TYR A 132 71.79 62.57 -35.62
CA TYR A 132 71.77 62.47 -37.07
C TYR A 132 71.08 61.18 -37.52
N HIS A 133 69.81 61.27 -37.91
CA HIS A 133 69.06 60.12 -38.39
C HIS A 133 69.62 59.56 -39.71
N MET A 134 70.13 58.33 -39.65
CA MET A 134 70.43 57.53 -40.83
C MET A 134 69.16 57.15 -41.57
N THR A 135 69.16 57.27 -42.91
CA THR A 135 68.03 56.84 -43.74
C THR A 135 67.86 55.32 -43.60
N PRO A 136 66.66 54.77 -43.85
CA PRO A 136 66.47 53.32 -43.78
C PRO A 136 67.37 52.54 -44.76
N GLU A 137 67.78 53.14 -45.87
CA GLU A 137 68.78 52.60 -46.80
C GLU A 137 70.17 52.53 -46.17
N ASP A 138 70.62 53.63 -45.55
CA ASP A 138 71.92 53.69 -44.88
C ASP A 138 72.01 52.71 -43.70
N ARG A 139 70.90 52.55 -42.95
CA ARG A 139 70.81 51.58 -41.85
C ARG A 139 70.89 50.15 -42.35
N ARG A 140 70.22 49.82 -43.46
CA ARG A 140 70.29 48.48 -44.07
C ARG A 140 71.72 48.15 -44.51
N LEU A 141 72.42 49.11 -45.12
CA LEU A 141 73.81 48.95 -45.52
C LEU A 141 74.73 48.72 -44.30
N LEU A 142 74.58 49.54 -43.25
CA LEU A 142 75.34 49.37 -42.02
C LEU A 142 75.09 48.02 -41.35
N ILE A 143 73.83 47.59 -41.23
CA ILE A 143 73.47 46.28 -40.67
C ILE A 143 74.10 45.15 -41.51
N ALA A 144 74.09 45.26 -42.84
CA ALA A 144 74.71 44.25 -43.70
C ALA A 144 76.23 44.16 -43.49
N PHE A 145 76.93 45.30 -43.38
CA PHE A 145 78.36 45.33 -43.08
C PHE A 145 78.69 44.83 -41.67
N GLU A 146 77.85 45.13 -40.67
CA GLU A 146 77.98 44.63 -39.30
C GLU A 146 77.72 43.11 -39.22
N GLN A 147 76.74 42.60 -39.96
CA GLN A 147 76.48 41.16 -40.10
C GLN A 147 77.63 40.45 -40.79
N LEU A 148 78.15 41.02 -41.88
CA LEU A 148 79.31 40.48 -42.60
C LEU A 148 80.55 40.48 -41.72
N PHE A 149 80.77 41.53 -40.93
CA PHE A 149 81.82 41.57 -39.91
C PHE A 149 81.63 40.47 -38.86
N GLY A 150 80.41 40.31 -38.32
CA GLY A 150 80.10 39.28 -37.33
C GLY A 150 80.33 37.86 -37.85
N ILE A 151 79.89 37.58 -39.09
CA ILE A 151 80.10 36.31 -39.80
C ILE A 151 81.60 36.09 -40.02
N SER A 152 82.30 37.08 -40.56
CA SER A 152 83.74 36.99 -40.86
C SER A 152 84.57 36.77 -39.59
N LYS A 153 84.26 37.50 -38.51
CA LYS A 153 84.88 37.34 -37.19
C LYS A 153 84.65 35.92 -36.67
N HIS A 154 83.43 35.40 -36.77
CA HIS A 154 83.11 34.04 -36.35
C HIS A 154 83.89 32.98 -37.14
N HIS A 155 83.98 33.13 -38.47
CA HIS A 155 84.72 32.21 -39.33
C HIS A 155 86.24 32.26 -39.10
N LEU A 156 86.81 33.46 -38.94
CA LEU A 156 88.24 33.63 -38.67
C LEU A 156 88.62 33.06 -37.29
N GLN A 157 87.74 33.18 -36.29
CA GLN A 157 87.94 32.63 -34.95
C GLN A 157 87.57 31.14 -34.84
N ARG A 158 87.03 30.52 -35.90
CA ARG A 158 86.67 29.10 -35.92
C ARG A 158 87.93 28.25 -35.84
N SER A 159 87.91 27.26 -34.95
CA SER A 159 88.95 26.24 -34.83
C SER A 159 88.40 24.88 -35.24
N ALA A 160 89.25 24.03 -35.81
CA ALA A 160 88.86 22.68 -36.23
C ALA A 160 88.28 21.85 -35.07
N LYS A 161 88.80 22.03 -33.84
CA LYS A 161 88.29 21.37 -32.63
C LYS A 161 86.86 21.80 -32.28
N LYS A 162 86.55 23.10 -32.39
CA LYS A 162 85.20 23.62 -32.15
C LYS A 162 84.22 23.12 -33.19
N GLU A 163 84.69 22.90 -34.42
CA GLU A 163 83.86 22.41 -35.51
C GLU A 163 83.41 20.97 -35.33
N ILE A 164 84.37 20.09 -35.03
CA ILE A 164 84.07 18.69 -34.74
C ILE A 164 83.10 18.57 -33.54
N SER A 165 83.27 19.42 -32.52
CA SER A 165 82.34 19.47 -31.38
C SER A 165 80.93 19.92 -31.76
N ASN A 166 80.81 20.90 -32.66
CA ASN A 166 79.53 21.39 -33.14
C ASN A 166 78.82 20.31 -34.00
N GLU A 167 79.57 19.62 -34.85
CA GLU A 167 79.06 18.54 -35.70
C GLU A 167 78.55 17.36 -34.86
N HIS A 168 79.30 16.95 -33.82
CA HIS A 168 78.83 15.94 -32.87
C HIS A 168 77.55 16.37 -32.13
N ALA A 169 77.49 17.63 -31.67
CA ALA A 169 76.29 18.15 -31.03
C ALA A 169 75.09 18.17 -31.98
N LEU A 170 75.30 18.56 -33.24
CA LEU A 170 74.27 18.56 -34.28
C LEU A 170 73.75 17.15 -34.57
N HIS A 171 74.65 16.16 -34.68
CA HIS A 171 74.27 14.76 -34.86
C HIS A 171 73.46 14.22 -33.69
N LYS A 172 73.83 14.56 -32.45
CA LYS A 172 73.06 14.16 -31.27
C LYS A 172 71.65 14.75 -31.29
N ILE A 173 71.53 16.05 -31.58
CA ILE A 173 70.23 16.73 -31.72
C ILE A 173 69.40 16.10 -32.85
N TYR A 174 70.03 15.72 -33.96
CA TYR A 174 69.35 15.06 -35.07
C TYR A 174 68.78 13.69 -34.66
N GLN A 175 69.56 12.86 -33.96
CA GLN A 175 69.10 11.56 -33.45
C GLN A 175 67.95 11.72 -32.45
N GLU A 176 68.05 12.69 -31.53
CA GLU A 176 66.98 13.01 -30.58
C GLU A 176 65.71 13.47 -31.32
N ASN A 177 65.85 14.30 -32.35
CA ASN A 177 64.73 14.74 -33.18
C ASN A 177 64.04 13.60 -33.93
N GLU A 178 64.79 12.63 -34.49
CA GLU A 178 64.19 11.45 -35.11
C GLU A 178 63.42 10.60 -34.08
N HIS A 179 63.99 10.37 -32.89
CA HIS A 179 63.29 9.68 -31.82
C HIS A 179 62.01 10.41 -31.40
N ILE A 180 62.05 11.74 -31.28
CA ILE A 180 60.87 12.56 -30.98
C ILE A 180 59.81 12.42 -32.09
N LYS A 181 60.20 12.42 -33.37
CA LYS A 181 59.25 12.21 -34.47
C LYS A 181 58.55 10.86 -34.37
N ASP A 182 59.29 9.80 -34.08
CA ASP A 182 58.71 8.46 -33.97
C ASP A 182 57.81 8.30 -32.75
N THR A 183 58.18 8.89 -31.61
CA THR A 183 57.31 8.93 -30.43
C THR A 183 56.02 9.71 -30.71
N ILE A 184 56.09 10.84 -31.42
CA ILE A 184 54.91 11.60 -31.85
C ILE A 184 54.02 10.75 -32.76
N LYS A 185 54.58 10.03 -33.74
CA LYS A 185 53.81 9.15 -34.63
C LYS A 185 53.09 8.06 -33.81
N HIS A 186 53.80 7.40 -32.90
CA HIS A 186 53.23 6.37 -32.04
C HIS A 186 52.09 6.91 -31.16
N LEU A 187 52.30 8.07 -30.51
CA LEU A 187 51.28 8.69 -29.67
C LEU A 187 50.04 9.11 -30.46
N LYS A 188 50.22 9.63 -31.69
CA LYS A 188 49.08 9.96 -32.58
C LYS A 188 48.28 8.71 -32.95
N ALA A 189 48.95 7.62 -33.33
CA ALA A 189 48.29 6.36 -33.66
C ALA A 189 47.55 5.78 -32.44
N TYR A 190 48.18 5.82 -31.26
CA TYR A 190 47.57 5.40 -30.01
C TYR A 190 46.33 6.23 -29.68
N PHE A 191 46.41 7.56 -29.80
CA PHE A 191 45.30 8.47 -29.54
C PHE A 191 44.11 8.20 -30.46
N GLU A 192 44.33 8.05 -31.78
CA GLU A 192 43.26 7.73 -32.72
C GLU A 192 42.64 6.34 -32.43
N SER A 193 43.44 5.35 -32.03
CA SER A 193 42.93 4.04 -31.62
C SER A 193 42.01 4.14 -30.38
N GLN A 194 42.37 4.98 -29.41
CA GLN A 194 41.57 5.19 -28.20
C GLN A 194 40.28 5.95 -28.51
N LYS A 195 40.35 6.98 -29.35
CA LYS A 195 39.19 7.72 -29.85
C LYS A 195 38.21 6.81 -30.57
N LEU A 196 38.71 5.91 -31.42
CA LEU A 196 37.88 4.91 -32.10
C LEU A 196 37.23 3.96 -31.09
N LYS A 197 38.00 3.38 -30.16
CA LYS A 197 37.47 2.52 -29.08
C LYS A 197 36.38 3.22 -28.27
N LEU A 198 36.55 4.50 -27.96
CA LEU A 198 35.55 5.29 -27.24
C LEU A 198 34.27 5.45 -28.06
N ARG A 199 34.39 5.78 -29.35
CA ARG A 199 33.23 5.87 -30.26
C ARG A 199 32.45 4.56 -30.33
N TRP A 200 33.12 3.42 -30.45
CA TRP A 200 32.46 2.11 -30.43
C TRP A 200 31.75 1.84 -29.10
N LYS A 201 32.39 2.15 -27.97
CA LYS A 201 31.75 2.01 -26.64
C LYS A 201 30.53 2.91 -26.50
N MET A 202 30.59 4.16 -26.99
CA MET A 202 29.44 5.07 -26.96
C MET A 202 28.32 4.58 -27.87
N ALA A 203 28.63 4.13 -29.09
CA ALA A 203 27.64 3.58 -30.01
C ALA A 203 26.95 2.34 -29.42
N ALA A 204 27.72 1.42 -28.82
CA ALA A 204 27.17 0.23 -28.17
C ALA A 204 26.25 0.58 -26.98
N LYS A 205 26.66 1.53 -26.14
CA LYS A 205 25.82 2.04 -25.04
C LYS A 205 24.56 2.72 -25.56
N GLY A 206 24.67 3.53 -26.62
CA GLY A 206 23.55 4.20 -27.27
C GLY A 206 22.53 3.20 -27.81
N ALA A 207 22.98 2.18 -28.55
CA ALA A 207 22.11 1.12 -29.06
C ALA A 207 21.40 0.34 -27.93
N TYR A 208 22.09 0.10 -26.81
CA TYR A 208 21.47 -0.53 -25.63
C TYR A 208 20.42 0.36 -24.98
N LEU A 209 20.70 1.66 -24.81
CA LEU A 209 19.75 2.63 -24.27
C LEU A 209 18.49 2.71 -25.13
N GLN A 210 18.65 2.83 -26.45
CA GLN A 210 17.53 2.87 -27.39
C GLN A 210 16.65 1.60 -27.29
N LYS A 211 17.28 0.42 -27.17
CA LYS A 211 16.54 -0.83 -26.94
C LYS A 211 15.77 -0.83 -25.63
N CYS A 212 16.33 -0.26 -24.58
CA CYS A 212 15.65 -0.11 -23.29
C CYS A 212 14.49 0.89 -23.36
N GLU A 213 14.67 2.01 -24.06
CA GLU A 213 13.62 3.02 -24.29
C GLU A 213 12.42 2.42 -25.04
N LEU A 214 12.67 1.71 -26.15
CA LEU A 214 11.61 1.03 -26.91
C LEU A 214 10.83 0.03 -26.05
N LYS A 215 11.54 -0.78 -25.23
CA LYS A 215 10.89 -1.72 -24.31
C LYS A 215 10.07 -1.01 -23.23
N LEU A 216 10.54 0.14 -22.76
CA LEU A 216 9.84 0.93 -21.77
C LEU A 216 8.55 1.51 -22.37
N GLU A 217 8.62 2.06 -23.59
CA GLU A 217 7.47 2.57 -24.32
C GLU A 217 6.43 1.48 -24.60
N GLU A 218 6.87 0.31 -25.06
CA GLU A 218 5.99 -0.84 -25.28
C GLU A 218 5.27 -1.24 -23.98
N ARG A 219 5.99 -1.30 -22.85
CA ARG A 219 5.41 -1.60 -21.54
C ARG A 219 4.44 -0.52 -21.07
N LYS A 220 4.77 0.76 -21.26
CA LYS A 220 3.88 1.88 -20.94
C LYS A 220 2.58 1.76 -21.73
N MET A 221 2.66 1.54 -23.04
CA MET A 221 1.49 1.36 -23.90
C MET A 221 0.63 0.17 -23.45
N LYS A 222 1.24 -0.99 -23.20
CA LYS A 222 0.52 -2.18 -22.70
C LYS A 222 -0.16 -1.93 -21.36
N ASN A 223 0.51 -1.24 -20.44
CA ASN A 223 -0.06 -0.91 -19.14
C ASN A 223 -1.23 0.07 -19.25
N VAL A 224 -1.12 1.11 -20.08
CA VAL A 224 -2.22 2.05 -20.32
C VAL A 224 -3.43 1.32 -20.88
N LEU A 225 -3.24 0.47 -21.90
CA LEU A 225 -4.31 -0.32 -22.48
C LEU A 225 -4.94 -1.27 -21.46
N ARG A 226 -4.12 -1.94 -20.63
CA ARG A 226 -4.62 -2.82 -19.57
C ARG A 226 -5.45 -2.06 -18.54
N MET A 227 -4.97 -0.92 -18.06
CA MET A 227 -5.68 -0.08 -17.10
C MET A 227 -7.00 0.45 -17.68
N GLN A 228 -7.02 0.85 -18.95
CA GLN A 228 -8.25 1.28 -19.62
C GLN A 228 -9.27 0.13 -19.70
N ASN A 229 -8.85 -1.04 -20.15
CA ASN A 229 -9.72 -2.22 -20.22
C ASN A 229 -10.25 -2.64 -18.84
N GLU A 230 -9.39 -2.67 -17.82
CA GLU A 230 -9.79 -2.98 -16.44
C GLU A 230 -10.75 -1.91 -15.87
N SER A 231 -10.50 -0.63 -16.16
CA SER A 231 -11.37 0.47 -15.74
C SER A 231 -12.75 0.38 -16.39
N GLU A 232 -12.81 0.13 -17.70
CA GLU A 232 -14.07 -0.07 -18.41
C GLU A 232 -14.83 -1.31 -17.91
N ALA A 233 -14.14 -2.42 -17.67
CA ALA A 233 -14.75 -3.63 -17.13
C ALA A 233 -15.37 -3.37 -15.74
N CYS A 234 -14.64 -2.67 -14.87
CA CYS A 234 -15.12 -2.26 -13.55
C CYS A 234 -16.33 -1.33 -13.65
N GLN A 235 -16.29 -0.34 -14.55
CA GLN A 235 -17.43 0.57 -14.78
C GLN A 235 -18.67 -0.18 -15.26
N ARG A 236 -18.53 -1.13 -16.20
CA ARG A 236 -19.64 -1.98 -16.67
C ARG A 236 -20.23 -2.80 -15.51
N GLN A 237 -19.37 -3.41 -14.70
CA GLN A 237 -19.81 -4.19 -13.54
C GLN A 237 -20.52 -3.33 -12.49
N ILE A 238 -20.03 -2.12 -12.22
CA ILE A 238 -20.69 -1.17 -11.31
C ILE A 238 -22.06 -0.80 -11.84
N HIS A 239 -22.17 -0.47 -13.13
CA HIS A 239 -23.45 -0.11 -13.74
C HIS A 239 -24.45 -1.28 -13.70
N GLU A 240 -24.00 -2.50 -14.01
CA GLU A 240 -24.83 -3.70 -13.92
C GLU A 240 -25.29 -3.97 -12.47
N ASN A 241 -24.38 -3.86 -11.49
CA ASN A 241 -24.72 -4.00 -10.07
C ASN A 241 -25.72 -2.93 -9.62
N GLN A 242 -25.57 -1.68 -10.06
CA GLN A 242 -26.51 -0.61 -9.76
C GLN A 242 -27.89 -0.89 -10.35
N LYS A 243 -27.95 -1.32 -11.62
CA LYS A 243 -29.20 -1.72 -12.27
C LYS A 243 -29.88 -2.87 -11.51
N ASN A 244 -29.14 -3.93 -11.20
CA ASN A 244 -29.66 -5.08 -10.45
C ASN A 244 -30.15 -4.68 -9.05
N SER A 245 -29.43 -3.78 -8.37
CA SER A 245 -29.84 -3.24 -7.07
C SER A 245 -31.14 -2.45 -7.17
N LEU A 246 -31.27 -1.57 -8.17
CA LEU A 246 -32.49 -0.79 -8.42
C LEU A 246 -33.68 -1.68 -8.76
N GLU A 247 -33.49 -2.72 -9.57
CA GLU A 247 -34.53 -3.69 -9.87
C GLU A 247 -34.99 -4.44 -8.61
N LYS A 248 -34.03 -4.86 -7.77
CA LYS A 248 -34.34 -5.51 -6.49
C LYS A 248 -35.07 -4.57 -5.52
N GLN A 249 -34.68 -3.31 -5.45
CA GLN A 249 -35.38 -2.29 -4.65
C GLN A 249 -36.83 -2.14 -5.09
N LYS A 250 -37.09 -2.04 -6.40
CA LYS A 250 -38.46 -1.97 -6.94
C LYS A 250 -39.28 -3.21 -6.61
N LEU A 251 -38.69 -4.41 -6.70
CA LEU A 251 -39.39 -5.65 -6.34
C LEU A 251 -39.76 -5.67 -4.86
N LEU A 252 -38.84 -5.26 -3.98
CA LEU A 252 -39.08 -5.18 -2.54
C LEU A 252 -40.14 -4.13 -2.20
N GLU A 253 -40.16 -2.99 -2.88
CA GLU A 253 -41.21 -1.97 -2.72
C GLU A 253 -42.59 -2.52 -3.10
N ILE A 254 -42.69 -3.27 -4.21
CA ILE A 254 -43.94 -3.93 -4.62
C ILE A 254 -44.38 -4.98 -3.58
N GLU A 255 -43.45 -5.77 -3.05
CA GLU A 255 -43.74 -6.78 -2.03
C GLU A 255 -44.19 -6.16 -0.72
N LEU A 256 -43.53 -5.08 -0.28
CA LEU A 256 -43.94 -4.31 0.89
C LEU A 256 -45.35 -3.75 0.75
N GLU A 257 -45.70 -3.21 -0.43
CA GLU A 257 -47.03 -2.67 -0.66
C GLU A 257 -48.10 -3.77 -0.65
N LYS A 258 -47.82 -4.94 -1.24
CA LYS A 258 -48.70 -6.11 -1.15
C LYS A 258 -48.92 -6.54 0.29
N LEU A 259 -47.86 -6.64 1.08
CA LEU A 259 -47.94 -7.03 2.49
C LEU A 259 -48.73 -6.01 3.31
N ARG A 260 -48.59 -4.71 3.04
CA ARG A 260 -49.40 -3.66 3.68
C ARG A 260 -50.88 -3.85 3.39
N VAL A 261 -51.25 -4.03 2.13
CA VAL A 261 -52.64 -4.26 1.72
C VAL A 261 -53.19 -5.55 2.35
N GLU A 262 -52.41 -6.62 2.37
CA GLU A 262 -52.80 -7.89 2.99
C GLU A 262 -53.03 -7.75 4.50
N TYR A 263 -52.12 -7.07 5.19
CA TYR A 263 -52.24 -6.78 6.62
C TYR A 263 -53.48 -5.91 6.93
N GLU A 264 -53.75 -4.89 6.13
CA GLU A 264 -54.96 -4.07 6.26
C GLU A 264 -56.24 -4.88 6.07
N ASN A 265 -56.27 -5.74 5.05
CA ASN A 265 -57.40 -6.62 4.78
C ASN A 265 -57.62 -7.63 5.91
N GLN A 266 -56.54 -8.23 6.42
CA GLN A 266 -56.61 -9.14 7.57
C GLN A 266 -57.11 -8.41 8.81
N THR A 267 -56.64 -7.19 9.06
CA THR A 267 -57.10 -6.34 10.17
C THR A 267 -58.60 -6.06 10.04
N LYS A 268 -59.08 -5.67 8.85
CA LYS A 268 -60.52 -5.45 8.59
C LYS A 268 -61.34 -6.73 8.81
N SER A 269 -60.86 -7.86 8.31
CA SER A 269 -61.50 -9.17 8.51
C SER A 269 -61.60 -9.55 9.99
N ASN A 270 -60.48 -9.43 10.72
CA ASN A 270 -60.44 -9.68 12.16
C ASN A 270 -61.40 -8.78 12.93
N MET A 271 -61.50 -7.50 12.57
CA MET A 271 -62.47 -6.57 13.17
C MET A 271 -63.92 -6.99 12.92
N LEU A 272 -64.25 -7.55 11.76
CA LEU A 272 -65.59 -8.09 11.48
C LEU A 272 -65.88 -9.34 12.29
N VAL A 273 -64.92 -10.26 12.37
CA VAL A 273 -65.04 -11.47 13.20
C VAL A 273 -65.24 -11.09 14.67
N GLU A 274 -64.44 -10.15 15.18
CA GLU A 274 -64.53 -9.64 16.54
C GLU A 274 -65.90 -9.02 16.84
N LYS A 275 -66.42 -8.17 15.94
CA LYS A 275 -67.77 -7.60 16.03
C LYS A 275 -68.85 -8.68 16.04
N SER A 276 -68.74 -9.70 15.18
CA SER A 276 -69.70 -10.80 15.12
C SER A 276 -69.70 -11.63 16.41
N ALA A 277 -68.52 -11.94 16.95
CA ALA A 277 -68.35 -12.65 18.21
C ALA A 277 -68.89 -11.83 19.40
N ARG A 278 -68.68 -10.49 19.41
CA ARG A 278 -69.31 -9.60 20.40
C ARG A 278 -70.83 -9.64 20.33
N ALA A 279 -71.40 -9.61 19.12
CA ALA A 279 -72.85 -9.66 18.92
C ALA A 279 -73.44 -11.01 19.36
N GLU A 280 -72.77 -12.12 19.03
CA GLU A 280 -73.17 -13.46 19.48
C GLU A 280 -73.09 -13.60 21.00
N ARG A 281 -71.99 -13.15 21.61
CA ARG A 281 -71.86 -13.12 23.07
C ARG A 281 -72.99 -12.34 23.73
N ASN A 282 -73.32 -11.16 23.20
CA ASN A 282 -74.41 -10.33 23.72
C ASN A 282 -75.77 -11.04 23.55
N LYS A 283 -76.01 -11.68 22.40
CA LYS A 283 -77.24 -12.46 22.17
C LYS A 283 -77.36 -13.61 23.18
N LEU A 284 -76.29 -14.38 23.39
CA LEU A 284 -76.27 -15.49 24.36
C LEU A 284 -76.47 -14.98 25.79
N GLN A 285 -75.88 -13.83 26.13
CA GLN A 285 -76.09 -13.18 27.42
C GLN A 285 -77.56 -12.81 27.64
N ILE A 286 -78.21 -12.17 26.65
CA ILE A 286 -79.65 -11.84 26.71
C ILE A 286 -80.50 -13.12 26.85
N GLN A 287 -80.16 -14.18 26.11
CA GLN A 287 -80.85 -15.47 26.22
C GLN A 287 -80.70 -16.10 27.61
N LEU A 288 -79.51 -16.04 28.19
CA LEU A 288 -79.24 -16.52 29.54
C LEU A 288 -80.02 -15.71 30.59
N GLU A 289 -80.01 -14.38 30.49
CA GLU A 289 -80.79 -13.50 31.37
C GLU A 289 -82.30 -13.80 31.27
N ALA A 290 -82.81 -14.05 30.06
CA ALA A 290 -84.21 -14.44 29.87
C ALA A 290 -84.53 -15.82 30.47
N ALA A 291 -83.60 -16.79 30.33
CA ALA A 291 -83.75 -18.12 30.92
C ALA A 291 -83.75 -18.06 32.46
N ILE A 292 -82.85 -17.26 33.06
CA ILE A 292 -82.82 -17.01 34.51
C ILE A 292 -84.15 -16.39 34.97
N LYS A 293 -84.62 -15.33 34.32
CA LYS A 293 -85.92 -14.70 34.67
C LYS A 293 -87.09 -15.67 34.57
N LYS A 294 -87.10 -16.56 33.56
CA LYS A 294 -88.13 -17.60 33.42
C LYS A 294 -88.04 -18.62 34.55
N TYR A 295 -86.82 -19.07 34.88
CA TYR A 295 -86.58 -19.98 35.99
C TYR A 295 -87.05 -19.38 37.32
N ASP A 296 -86.65 -18.14 37.63
CA ASP A 296 -87.04 -17.43 38.85
C ASP A 296 -88.56 -17.29 38.96
N ARG A 297 -89.24 -16.97 37.84
CA ARG A 297 -90.70 -16.92 37.78
C ARG A 297 -91.35 -18.27 38.08
N VAL A 298 -90.89 -19.34 37.42
CA VAL A 298 -91.47 -20.69 37.59
C VAL A 298 -91.23 -21.21 39.01
N ILE A 299 -90.05 -21.00 39.57
CA ILE A 299 -89.75 -21.35 40.96
C ILE A 299 -90.63 -20.54 41.91
N GLY A 300 -90.82 -19.24 41.67
CA GLY A 300 -91.73 -18.40 42.45
C GLY A 300 -93.17 -18.93 42.42
N GLU A 301 -93.70 -19.25 41.24
CA GLU A 301 -95.04 -19.83 41.07
C GLU A 301 -95.16 -21.19 41.80
N LYS A 302 -94.16 -22.07 41.68
CA LYS A 302 -94.14 -23.38 42.36
C LYS A 302 -94.01 -23.28 43.87
N MET A 303 -93.29 -22.27 44.37
CA MET A 303 -93.17 -22.03 45.80
C MET A 303 -94.49 -21.53 46.40
N ILE A 304 -95.24 -20.70 45.66
CA ILE A 304 -96.60 -20.32 46.03
C ILE A 304 -97.52 -21.55 46.05
N GLU A 305 -97.52 -22.35 44.97
CA GLU A 305 -98.32 -23.59 44.89
C GLU A 305 -97.98 -24.57 46.03
N HIS A 306 -96.70 -24.71 46.39
CA HIS A 306 -96.29 -25.53 47.52
C HIS A 306 -96.85 -25.02 48.85
N LEU A 307 -96.81 -23.70 49.09
CA LEU A 307 -97.40 -23.10 50.28
C LEU A 307 -98.92 -23.32 50.33
N ASP A 308 -99.61 -23.19 49.20
CA ASP A 308 -101.05 -23.44 49.10
C ASP A 308 -101.37 -24.92 49.41
N LEU A 309 -100.63 -25.86 48.84
CA LEU A 309 -100.79 -27.30 49.12
C LEU A 309 -100.46 -27.66 50.57
N GLU A 310 -99.44 -27.04 51.18
CA GLU A 310 -99.15 -27.22 52.60
C GLU A 310 -100.31 -26.72 53.47
N ASN A 311 -100.89 -25.57 53.14
CA ASN A 311 -102.06 -25.04 53.82
C ASN A 311 -103.26 -25.99 53.69
N GLU A 312 -103.55 -26.49 52.48
CA GLU A 312 -104.61 -27.48 52.26
C GLU A 312 -104.36 -28.77 53.04
N LEU A 313 -103.12 -29.28 53.06
CA LEU A 313 -102.74 -30.47 53.80
C LEU A 313 -103.00 -30.28 55.31
N VAL A 314 -102.65 -29.10 55.85
CA VAL A 314 -102.94 -28.74 57.24
C VAL A 314 -104.46 -28.72 57.49
N GLU A 315 -105.26 -28.17 56.57
CA GLU A 315 -106.72 -28.20 56.69
C GLU A 315 -107.28 -29.63 56.64
N LYS A 316 -106.83 -30.46 55.70
CA LYS A 316 -107.26 -31.87 55.59
C LYS A 316 -106.87 -32.68 56.83
N LYS A 317 -105.69 -32.42 57.41
CA LYS A 317 -105.28 -33.01 58.70
C LYS A 317 -106.26 -32.65 59.82
N LYS A 318 -106.65 -31.38 59.94
CA LYS A 318 -107.66 -30.95 60.93
C LYS A 318 -109.01 -31.66 60.74
N LEU A 319 -109.46 -31.82 59.49
CA LEU A 319 -110.69 -32.56 59.19
C LEU A 319 -110.58 -34.05 59.55
N LEU A 320 -109.44 -34.66 59.24
CA LEU A 320 -109.17 -36.07 59.61
C LEU A 320 -109.15 -36.25 61.13
N ASP A 321 -108.51 -35.35 61.87
CA ASP A 321 -108.46 -35.38 63.33
C ASP A 321 -109.87 -35.26 63.93
N ALA A 322 -110.72 -34.39 63.37
CA ALA A 322 -112.12 -34.28 63.75
C ALA A 322 -112.90 -35.57 63.45
N PHE A 323 -112.68 -36.19 62.29
CA PHE A 323 -113.29 -37.47 61.94
C PHE A 323 -112.85 -38.61 62.88
N ILE A 324 -111.57 -38.67 63.24
CA ILE A 324 -111.04 -39.67 64.18
C ILE A 324 -111.73 -39.56 65.55
N LEU A 325 -112.04 -38.33 66.01
CA LEU A 325 -112.80 -38.13 67.24
C LEU A 325 -114.21 -38.73 67.13
N THR A 326 -114.94 -38.43 66.06
CA THR A 326 -116.28 -39.00 65.83
C THR A 326 -116.26 -40.53 65.68
N TYR A 327 -115.28 -41.07 64.96
CA TYR A 327 -115.12 -42.52 64.78
C TYR A 327 -114.86 -43.22 66.12
N LYS A 328 -114.01 -42.64 66.99
CA LYS A 328 -113.76 -43.18 68.33
C LYS A 328 -115.01 -43.16 69.21
N GLU A 329 -115.91 -42.20 69.03
CA GLU A 329 -117.20 -42.18 69.72
C GLU A 329 -118.13 -43.29 69.22
N GLU A 330 -118.23 -43.49 67.91
CA GLU A 330 -119.01 -44.57 67.30
C GLU A 330 -118.46 -45.95 67.69
N GLU A 331 -117.14 -46.14 67.71
CA GLU A 331 -116.49 -47.38 68.12
C GLU A 331 -116.81 -47.74 69.57
N LYS A 332 -116.90 -46.74 70.48
CA LYS A 332 -117.36 -46.97 71.86
C LYS A 332 -118.81 -47.44 71.90
N VAL A 333 -119.68 -46.90 71.05
CA VAL A 333 -121.09 -47.33 70.96
C VAL A 333 -121.19 -48.75 70.42
N TYR A 334 -120.46 -49.08 69.35
CA TYR A 334 -120.41 -50.42 68.77
C TYR A 334 -119.88 -51.46 69.77
N ASN A 335 -118.75 -51.17 70.42
CA ASN A 335 -118.19 -52.07 71.44
C ASN A 335 -119.16 -52.31 72.60
N ASN A 336 -119.88 -51.28 73.05
CA ASN A 336 -120.91 -51.44 74.07
C ASN A 336 -122.06 -52.35 73.61
N ILE A 337 -122.47 -52.30 72.34
CA ILE A 337 -123.50 -53.19 71.79
C ILE A 337 -122.98 -54.63 71.69
N VAL A 338 -121.76 -54.83 71.20
CA VAL A 338 -121.14 -56.16 71.07
C VAL A 338 -120.98 -56.83 72.44
N ILE A 339 -120.46 -56.10 73.44
CA ILE A 339 -120.31 -56.61 74.82
C ILE A 339 -121.66 -57.03 75.41
N LYS A 340 -122.73 -56.24 75.18
CA LYS A 340 -124.08 -56.60 75.65
C LYS A 340 -124.60 -57.87 74.96
N ARG A 341 -124.30 -58.06 73.67
CA ARG A 341 -124.73 -59.22 72.89
C ARG A 341 -123.98 -60.49 73.31
N GLU A 342 -122.67 -60.40 73.55
CA GLU A 342 -121.87 -61.51 74.09
C GLU A 342 -122.37 -61.94 75.48
N GLN A 343 -122.69 -61.00 76.36
CA GLN A 343 -123.25 -61.32 77.68
C GLN A 343 -124.61 -62.03 77.62
N GLU A 344 -125.43 -61.73 76.61
CA GLU A 344 -126.71 -62.40 76.37
C GLU A 344 -126.54 -63.83 75.85
N ASP A 345 -125.60 -64.06 74.94
CA ASP A 345 -125.29 -65.39 74.41
C ASP A 345 -124.63 -66.28 75.47
N GLU A 346 -123.81 -65.71 76.36
CA GLU A 346 -123.21 -66.42 77.50
C GLU A 346 -124.31 -66.91 78.48
N ARG A 347 -125.33 -66.08 78.76
CA ARG A 347 -126.48 -66.48 79.59
C ARG A 347 -127.28 -67.62 78.96
N LYS A 348 -127.53 -67.58 77.64
CA LYS A 348 -128.23 -68.64 76.91
C LYS A 348 -127.44 -69.96 76.92
N ARG A 349 -126.12 -69.91 76.75
CA ARG A 349 -125.24 -71.10 76.87
C ARG A 349 -125.31 -71.70 78.27
N GLN A 350 -125.25 -70.89 79.32
CA GLN A 350 -125.32 -71.39 80.70
C GLN A 350 -126.67 -72.09 80.99
N GLN A 351 -127.79 -71.53 80.49
CA GLN A 351 -129.11 -72.17 80.61
C GLN A 351 -129.18 -73.51 79.89
N ALA A 352 -128.63 -73.62 78.67
CA ALA A 352 -128.58 -74.87 77.91
C ALA A 352 -127.73 -75.96 78.60
N ILE A 353 -126.60 -75.59 79.21
CA ILE A 353 -125.75 -76.50 79.99
C ILE A 353 -126.48 -77.02 81.24
N MET A 354 -127.24 -76.15 81.92
CA MET A 354 -128.03 -76.50 83.10
C MET A 354 -129.11 -77.54 82.76
N LEU A 355 -129.85 -77.31 81.66
CA LEU A 355 -130.86 -78.24 81.12
C LEU A 355 -130.27 -79.59 80.72
N TYR A 356 -129.08 -79.59 80.12
CA TYR A 356 -128.36 -80.82 79.78
C TYR A 356 -127.94 -81.61 81.03
N ARG A 357 -127.46 -80.93 82.09
CA ARG A 357 -127.13 -81.56 83.39
C ARG A 357 -128.36 -82.16 84.07
N MET A 358 -129.50 -81.46 84.06
CA MET A 358 -130.78 -81.96 84.57
C MET A 358 -131.25 -83.22 83.84
N ASN A 359 -131.22 -83.21 82.50
CA ASN A 359 -131.64 -84.37 81.70
C ASN A 359 -130.68 -85.56 81.84
N ARG A 360 -129.38 -85.31 82.01
CA ARG A 360 -128.39 -86.36 82.30
C ARG A 360 -128.61 -87.00 83.67
N ALA A 361 -128.94 -86.20 84.69
CA ALA A 361 -129.29 -86.69 86.02
C ALA A 361 -130.58 -87.53 85.98
N ALA A 362 -131.62 -87.07 85.27
CA ALA A 362 -132.88 -87.79 85.09
C ALA A 362 -132.70 -89.16 84.41
N ARG A 363 -131.88 -89.25 83.35
CA ARG A 363 -131.54 -90.54 82.70
C ARG A 363 -130.80 -91.49 83.62
N LYS A 364 -129.90 -90.99 84.48
CA LYS A 364 -129.15 -91.81 85.45
C LYS A 364 -130.08 -92.44 86.48
N ILE A 365 -131.10 -91.70 86.94
CA ILE A 365 -132.15 -92.19 87.86
C ILE A 365 -133.04 -93.23 87.17
N GLN A 366 -133.49 -92.97 85.94
CA GLN A 366 -134.34 -93.89 85.17
C GLN A 366 -133.64 -95.22 84.85
N ASN A 367 -132.34 -95.19 84.54
CA ASN A 367 -131.56 -96.40 84.29
C ASN A 367 -131.37 -97.24 85.56
N TYR A 368 -131.14 -96.60 86.71
CA TYR A 368 -131.08 -97.29 88.00
C TYR A 368 -132.40 -97.99 88.34
N TRP A 369 -133.54 -97.34 88.09
CA TRP A 369 -134.86 -97.95 88.25
C TRP A 369 -135.04 -99.12 87.26
N ARG A 370 -134.78 -98.95 85.97
CA ARG A 370 -134.91 -100.06 84.99
C ARG A 370 -134.03 -101.28 85.33
N ALA A 371 -132.84 -101.05 85.87
CA ALA A 371 -131.95 -102.11 86.35
C ALA A 371 -132.51 -102.84 87.60
N TRP A 372 -133.02 -102.09 88.59
CA TRP A 372 -133.67 -102.66 89.78
C TRP A 372 -134.92 -103.48 89.41
N ARG A 373 -135.73 -103.01 88.45
CA ARG A 373 -136.94 -103.71 87.96
C ARG A 373 -136.61 -105.05 87.28
N LYS A 374 -135.56 -105.10 86.45
CA LYS A 374 -135.07 -106.34 85.82
C LYS A 374 -134.54 -107.33 86.86
N SER A 375 -133.89 -106.86 87.92
CA SER A 375 -133.37 -107.69 89.01
C SER A 375 -134.52 -108.39 89.79
N MET A 376 -135.61 -107.66 90.08
CA MET A 376 -136.80 -108.20 90.75
C MET A 376 -137.55 -109.25 89.91
N LEU A 377 -137.67 -109.06 88.59
CA LEU A 377 -138.29 -110.03 87.67
C LEU A 377 -137.46 -111.31 87.51
N LYS A 378 -136.11 -111.19 87.52
CA LYS A 378 -135.20 -112.37 87.55
C LYS A 378 -135.39 -113.18 88.84
N ARG A 379 -135.55 -112.51 89.99
CA ARG A 379 -135.81 -113.17 91.29
C ARG A 379 -137.15 -113.92 91.31
N ARG A 380 -138.24 -113.33 90.76
CA ARG A 380 -139.55 -114.00 90.64
C ARG A 380 -139.51 -115.22 89.71
N ARG A 381 -138.78 -115.16 88.58
CA ARG A 381 -138.57 -116.33 87.70
C ARG A 381 -137.75 -117.43 88.38
N TYR A 382 -136.78 -117.09 89.24
CA TYR A 382 -136.00 -118.08 90.00
C TYR A 382 -136.83 -118.80 91.08
N GLN A 383 -137.79 -118.12 91.72
CA GLN A 383 -138.72 -118.73 92.67
C GLN A 383 -139.80 -119.58 91.98
N SER A 384 -140.29 -119.16 90.81
CA SER A 384 -141.28 -119.92 90.02
C SER A 384 -140.68 -121.16 89.33
N ALA A 385 -139.43 -121.10 88.85
CA ALA A 385 -138.72 -122.26 88.32
C ALA A 385 -138.39 -123.31 89.40
N ARG A 386 -138.22 -122.88 90.66
CA ARG A 386 -138.00 -123.78 91.81
C ARG A 386 -139.29 -124.47 92.26
N TYR A 387 -140.45 -123.86 92.06
CA TYR A 387 -141.77 -124.46 92.29
C TYR A 387 -142.24 -125.35 91.11
N SER A 388 -141.77 -125.06 89.89
CA SER A 388 -142.01 -125.83 88.65
C SER A 388 -140.98 -126.96 88.39
N LYS A 389 -139.98 -127.11 89.27
CA LYS A 389 -139.51 -128.44 89.71
C LYS A 389 -140.31 -128.78 90.97
N LEU A 390 -141.64 -128.77 90.92
CA LEU A 390 -142.40 -129.84 90.30
C LEU A 390 -141.62 -131.13 90.43
N LEU A 391 -141.95 -131.88 91.47
CA LEU A 391 -143.13 -132.75 91.34
C LEU A 391 -143.04 -133.67 90.09
N ARG A 392 -141.85 -133.82 89.48
CA ARG A 392 -141.43 -134.86 88.53
C ARG A 392 -140.57 -135.93 89.22
N THR A 393 -140.18 -135.70 90.48
CA THR A 393 -139.53 -136.71 91.33
C THR A 393 -140.49 -137.09 92.47
N HIS A 394 -141.27 -138.14 92.20
CA HIS A 394 -141.60 -139.20 93.16
C HIS A 394 -142.18 -138.76 94.51
N LYS A 395 -143.50 -138.80 94.67
CA LYS A 395 -144.53 -139.52 93.90
C LYS A 395 -145.74 -138.58 93.95
N LYS A 396 -146.96 -139.07 93.72
CA LYS A 396 -148.00 -138.79 94.72
C LYS A 396 -148.00 -137.36 95.29
N LYS A 397 -148.72 -136.49 94.64
CA LYS A 397 -150.05 -136.12 95.14
C LYS A 397 -150.33 -134.70 94.67
N LYS A 398 -151.47 -134.66 93.98
CA LYS A 398 -152.42 -133.56 93.93
C LYS A 398 -151.93 -132.31 93.24
#